data_AF-A0A966Q657-F1
#
_entry.id   AF-A0A966Q657-F1
#
_cell.length_a   1.000
_cell.length_b   1.000
_cell.length_c   1.000
_cell.angle_alpha   90.00
_cell.angle_beta   90.00
_cell.angle_gamma   90.00
#
_symmetry.space_group_name_H-M   'P 1'
#
loop_
_entity.id
_entity.type
_entity.pdbx_description
1 polymer ?
#
loop_
_entity_poly.entity_id
_entity_poly.type
_entity_poly.pdbx_seq_one_letter_code
_entity_poly.pdbx_strand_id
1 'polypeptide(L)'
;GKRNSKKGLRIVDCGLRIGNFGRCERVRIIAAGPAVCRKIGVVTGGFGDLDQVVKAGLDTLITGEADYPTEVKAKELGINLILGGHRETEVFGVRNLAKNSQIQDGRIQ
;
A
#
# COMPACT_ATOMS: atom_id res chain seq x y z
N GLY A 1 23.82 -18.59 5.29
CA GLY A 1 22.87 -19.32 4.44
C GLY A 1 21.47 -18.77 4.59
N LYS A 2 20.58 -19.06 3.62
CA LYS A 2 19.11 -18.85 3.63
C LYS A 2 18.68 -17.38 3.45
N ARG A 3 17.94 -16.97 2.40
CA ARG A 3 16.83 -17.63 1.70
C ARG A 3 16.69 -17.06 0.28
N ASN A 4 16.83 -17.94 -0.72
CA ASN A 4 16.10 -17.81 -1.97
C ASN A 4 14.61 -17.83 -1.65
N SER A 5 13.87 -16.78 -2.00
CA SER A 5 12.41 -16.83 -2.06
C SER A 5 11.93 -15.96 -3.22
N LYS A 6 11.87 -16.55 -4.41
CA LYS A 6 10.83 -16.15 -5.36
C LYS A 6 9.49 -16.39 -4.62
N LYS A 7 8.71 -15.35 -4.25
CA LYS A 7 7.26 -15.39 -3.91
C LYS A 7 6.84 -14.19 -3.03
N GLY A 8 6.26 -13.15 -3.63
CA GLY A 8 5.41 -12.11 -3.02
C GLY A 8 6.02 -11.23 -1.91
N LEU A 9 5.62 -9.95 -1.86
CA LEU A 9 6.01 -9.07 -0.76
C LEU A 9 5.04 -9.25 0.40
N ARG A 10 5.52 -9.46 1.63
CA ARG A 10 4.62 -9.41 2.80
C ARG A 10 4.28 -7.96 3.10
N ILE A 11 3.10 -7.73 3.66
CA ILE A 11 2.63 -6.38 4.00
C ILE A 11 3.60 -5.62 4.91
N VAL A 12 4.22 -6.31 5.87
CA VAL A 12 5.25 -5.72 6.75
C VAL A 12 6.50 -5.33 5.98
N ASP A 13 6.89 -6.12 4.97
CA ASP A 13 8.05 -5.84 4.12
C ASP A 13 7.74 -4.66 3.17
N CYS A 14 6.48 -4.50 2.73
CA CYS A 14 6.01 -3.31 2.00
C CYS A 14 6.14 -2.05 2.86
N GLY A 15 5.63 -2.08 4.09
CA GLY A 15 5.68 -0.93 5.00
C GLY A 15 7.10 -0.51 5.35
N LEU A 16 7.99 -1.47 5.65
CA LEU A 16 9.41 -1.23 5.93
C LEU A 16 10.13 -0.56 4.75
N ARG A 17 9.85 -0.99 3.52
CA ARG A 17 10.47 -0.40 2.31
C ARG A 17 10.03 1.04 2.09
N ILE A 18 8.75 1.35 2.32
CA ILE A 18 8.22 2.71 2.20
C ILE A 18 8.85 3.63 3.26
N GLY A 19 8.92 3.17 4.51
CA GLY A 19 9.55 3.93 5.60
C GLY A 19 11.02 4.26 5.32
N ASN A 20 11.79 3.29 4.81
CA ASN A 20 13.21 3.48 4.51
C ASN A 20 13.48 4.38 3.28
N PHE A 21 12.61 4.39 2.28
CA PHE A 21 12.79 5.25 1.10
C PHE A 21 12.31 6.69 1.33
N GLY A 22 11.35 6.90 2.24
CA GLY A 22 10.63 8.15 2.36
C GLY A 22 10.99 9.05 3.54
N ARG A 23 11.90 8.73 4.47
CA ARG A 23 11.95 9.50 5.74
C ARG A 23 10.54 9.72 6.37
N CYS A 24 9.60 8.80 6.14
CA CYS A 24 8.26 8.89 6.72
C CYS A 24 8.42 8.61 8.22
N GLU A 25 8.15 9.60 9.07
CA GLU A 25 8.31 9.43 10.52
C GLU A 25 7.42 8.30 11.06
N ARG A 26 6.25 8.04 10.46
CA ARG A 26 5.37 6.91 10.83
C ARG A 26 4.58 6.40 9.62
N VAL A 27 4.98 5.23 9.12
CA VAL A 27 4.13 4.43 8.23
C VAL A 27 3.13 3.66 9.08
N ARG A 28 1.82 3.79 8.77
CA ARG A 28 0.76 3.02 9.42
C ARG A 28 0.29 1.91 8.49
N ILE A 29 0.14 0.71 9.03
CA ILE A 29 -0.26 -0.48 8.27
C ILE A 29 -1.57 -1.01 8.83
N ILE A 30 -2.52 -1.31 7.95
CA ILE A 30 -3.78 -1.98 8.25
C ILE A 30 -3.80 -3.28 7.46
N ALA A 31 -3.46 -4.37 8.15
CA ALA A 31 -3.41 -5.72 7.59
C ALA A 31 -4.81 -6.36 7.58
N ALA A 32 -5.66 -5.90 6.68
CA ALA A 32 -7.03 -6.38 6.52
C ALA A 32 -7.17 -7.45 5.42
N GLY A 33 -6.21 -7.52 4.50
CA GLY A 33 -6.18 -8.45 3.39
C GLY A 33 -5.14 -9.57 3.54
N PRO A 34 -4.74 -10.20 2.42
CA PRO A 34 -3.77 -11.28 2.44
C PRO A 34 -2.43 -10.88 3.04
N ALA A 35 -1.78 -11.80 3.75
CA ALA A 35 -0.44 -11.57 4.34
C ALA A 35 0.64 -11.27 3.28
N VAL A 36 0.40 -11.70 2.04
CA VAL A 36 1.27 -11.47 0.88
C VAL A 36 0.55 -10.54 -0.08
N CYS A 37 1.08 -9.34 -0.25
CA CYS A 37 0.63 -8.35 -1.23
C CYS A 37 1.00 -8.82 -2.64
N ARG A 38 0.01 -8.99 -3.51
CA ARG A 38 0.20 -9.44 -4.90
C ARG A 38 -0.19 -8.35 -5.90
N LYS A 39 -1.31 -7.68 -5.65
CA LYS A 39 -1.84 -6.62 -6.50
C LYS A 39 -1.97 -5.33 -5.69
N ILE A 40 -0.97 -4.47 -5.88
CA ILE A 40 -0.80 -3.26 -5.09
C ILE A 40 -1.16 -2.06 -5.96
N GLY A 41 -2.05 -1.21 -5.47
CA GLY A 41 -2.34 0.11 -6.04
C GLY A 41 -1.71 1.22 -5.21
N VAL A 42 -1.47 2.36 -5.85
CA VAL A 42 -0.81 3.52 -5.24
C VAL A 42 -1.63 4.76 -5.55
N VAL A 43 -2.06 5.48 -4.52
CA VAL A 43 -2.73 6.77 -4.68
C VAL A 43 -2.13 7.79 -3.73
N THR A 44 -1.68 8.92 -4.25
CA THR A 44 -1.08 9.99 -3.44
C THR A 44 -2.16 10.85 -2.77
N GLY A 45 -1.91 11.31 -1.54
CA GLY A 45 -2.86 12.13 -0.77
C GLY A 45 -3.85 11.28 0.02
N GLY A 46 -5.10 11.74 0.13
CA GLY A 46 -6.19 10.98 0.75
C GLY A 46 -6.97 10.15 -0.26
N PHE A 47 -7.32 8.92 0.09
CA PHE A 47 -8.14 8.04 -0.77
C PHE A 47 -9.25 7.36 0.04
N GLY A 48 -10.50 7.49 -0.42
CA GLY A 48 -11.67 6.92 0.26
C GLY A 48 -12.53 5.98 -0.60
N ASP A 49 -12.34 5.95 -1.92
CA ASP A 49 -13.17 5.14 -2.82
C ASP A 49 -12.60 3.72 -3.02
N LEU A 50 -12.73 2.90 -1.97
CA LEU A 50 -12.27 1.50 -2.01
C LEU A 50 -13.03 0.63 -3.01
N ASP A 51 -14.17 1.07 -3.54
CA ASP A 51 -14.90 0.29 -4.55
C ASP A 51 -14.10 0.25 -5.86
N GLN A 52 -13.34 1.30 -6.17
CA GLN A 52 -12.42 1.28 -7.30
C GLN A 52 -11.24 0.31 -7.09
N VAL A 53 -10.78 0.17 -5.86
CA VAL A 53 -9.70 -0.77 -5.49
C VAL A 53 -10.15 -2.21 -5.70
N VAL A 54 -11.39 -2.51 -5.27
CA VAL A 54 -12.04 -3.81 -5.54
C VAL A 54 -12.23 -4.03 -7.04
N LYS A 55 -12.75 -3.05 -7.78
CA LYS A 55 -12.95 -3.15 -9.24
C LYS A 55 -11.65 -3.38 -10.00
N ALA A 56 -10.56 -2.74 -9.57
CA ALA A 56 -9.22 -2.98 -10.09
C ALA A 56 -8.61 -4.34 -9.64
N GLY A 57 -9.30 -5.05 -8.75
CA GLY A 57 -8.90 -6.36 -8.25
C GLY A 57 -7.66 -6.31 -7.37
N LEU A 58 -7.40 -5.18 -6.71
CA LEU A 58 -6.24 -4.97 -5.86
C LEU A 58 -6.46 -5.60 -4.48
N ASP A 59 -5.38 -6.09 -3.88
CA ASP A 59 -5.38 -6.65 -2.51
C ASP A 59 -4.73 -5.72 -1.49
N THR A 60 -4.04 -4.68 -1.96
CA THR A 60 -3.30 -3.72 -1.14
C THR A 60 -3.36 -2.35 -1.78
N LEU A 61 -3.69 -1.32 -1.00
CA LEU A 61 -3.62 0.07 -1.38
C LEU A 61 -2.56 0.79 -0.54
N ILE A 62 -1.70 1.54 -1.22
CA ILE A 62 -0.77 2.47 -0.58
C ILE A 62 -1.29 3.88 -0.80
N THR A 63 -1.49 4.64 0.27
CA THR A 63 -1.93 6.03 0.19
C THR A 63 -1.30 6.90 1.27
N GLY A 64 -1.54 8.20 1.25
CA GLY A 64 -1.03 9.13 2.26
C GLY A 64 -1.82 9.03 3.55
N GLU A 65 -3.12 9.30 3.43
CA GLU A 65 -4.09 9.30 4.53
C GLU A 65 -5.35 8.51 4.19
N ALA A 66 -6.01 7.99 5.23
CA ALA A 66 -7.33 7.39 5.16
C ALA A 66 -8.11 7.80 6.42
N ASP A 67 -9.38 8.13 6.26
CA ASP A 67 -10.27 8.40 7.39
C ASP A 67 -10.77 7.10 8.04
N TYR A 68 -11.31 7.20 9.25
CA TYR A 68 -11.80 6.03 9.98
C TYR A 68 -12.85 5.20 9.20
N PRO A 69 -13.83 5.81 8.52
CA PRO A 69 -14.73 5.07 7.62
C PRO A 69 -14.01 4.27 6.54
N THR A 70 -12.99 4.84 5.89
CA THR A 70 -12.18 4.13 4.89
C THR A 70 -11.45 2.95 5.51
N GLU A 71 -10.89 3.10 6.71
CA GLU A 71 -10.22 2.00 7.40
C GLU A 71 -11.17 0.85 7.75
N VAL A 72 -12.40 1.16 8.17
CA VAL A 72 -13.44 0.16 8.45
C VAL A 72 -13.82 -0.55 7.15
N LYS A 73 -14.11 0.21 6.08
CA LYS A 73 -14.46 -0.36 4.78
C LYS A 73 -13.34 -1.23 4.20
N ALA A 74 -12.07 -0.87 4.39
CA ALA A 74 -10.94 -1.70 3.97
C ALA A 74 -10.90 -3.05 4.71
N LYS A 75 -11.25 -3.07 6.00
CA LYS A 75 -11.37 -4.32 6.77
C LYS A 75 -12.51 -5.19 6.27
N GLU A 76 -13.66 -4.59 5.96
CA GLU A 76 -14.82 -5.30 5.42
C GLU A 76 -14.52 -5.91 4.05
N LEU A 77 -13.78 -5.18 3.21
CA LEU A 77 -13.44 -5.61 1.84
C LEU A 77 -12.19 -6.51 1.77
N GLY A 78 -11.51 -6.73 2.90
CA GLY A 78 -10.28 -7.54 2.93
C GLY A 78 -9.12 -6.91 2.15
N ILE A 79 -9.00 -5.58 2.19
CA ILE A 79 -7.97 -4.81 1.48
C ILE A 79 -6.94 -4.32 2.48
N ASN A 80 -5.66 -4.58 2.22
CA ASN A 80 -4.57 -4.02 3.01
C ASN A 80 -4.43 -2.51 2.75
N LEU A 81 -4.26 -1.69 3.79
CA LEU A 81 -3.88 -0.28 3.65
C LEU A 81 -2.46 -0.05 4.18
N ILE A 82 -1.69 0.73 3.44
CA ILE A 82 -0.41 1.28 3.90
C ILE A 82 -0.47 2.79 3.77
N LEU A 83 -0.43 3.48 4.91
CA LEU A 83 -0.56 4.93 5.02
C LEU A 83 0.83 5.54 5.22
N GLY A 84 1.29 6.32 4.25
CA GLY A 84 2.61 6.95 4.21
C GLY A 84 2.74 8.21 5.05
N GLY A 85 1.62 8.86 5.40
CA GLY A 85 1.57 10.09 6.21
C GLY A 85 2.05 11.35 5.45
N HIS A 86 1.49 12.50 5.84
CA HIS A 86 1.71 13.77 5.16
C HIS A 86 3.14 14.34 5.30
N ARG A 87 3.63 14.82 4.15
CA ARG A 87 4.82 15.68 3.89
C ARG A 87 5.98 14.96 3.17
N GLU A 88 6.06 15.33 1.90
CA GLU A 88 7.27 15.42 1.06
C GLU A 88 7.84 14.13 0.48
N THR A 89 7.43 12.95 0.94
CA THR A 89 7.99 11.68 0.44
C THR A 89 6.99 10.63 0.00
N GLU A 90 5.70 10.94 0.15
CA GLU A 90 4.55 10.12 -0.27
C GLU A 90 4.57 9.75 -1.75
N VAL A 91 5.25 10.55 -2.58
CA VAL A 91 5.25 10.36 -4.04
C VAL A 91 6.47 9.54 -4.51
N PHE A 92 7.63 9.69 -3.87
CA PHE A 92 8.88 9.07 -4.33
C PHE A 92 9.09 7.65 -3.78
N GLY A 93 8.79 7.42 -2.50
CA GLY A 93 8.98 6.10 -1.89
C GLY A 93 8.04 5.05 -2.48
N VAL A 94 6.80 5.45 -2.75
CA VAL A 94 5.79 4.53 -3.26
C VAL A 94 5.96 4.27 -4.76
N ARG A 95 6.31 5.27 -5.58
CA ARG A 95 6.63 5.06 -7.01
C ARG A 95 7.89 4.21 -7.23
N ASN A 96 8.90 4.34 -6.37
CA ASN A 96 10.09 3.48 -6.45
C ASN A 96 9.81 2.04 -5.99
N LEU A 97 8.87 1.84 -5.07
CA LEU A 97 8.35 0.51 -4.75
C LEU A 97 7.65 -0.08 -5.98
N ALA A 98 6.86 0.74 -6.68
CA ALA A 98 6.11 0.31 -7.85
C ALA A 98 7.00 -0.15 -9.02
N LYS A 99 8.15 0.51 -9.24
CA LYS A 99 9.12 0.12 -10.27
C LYS A 99 9.82 -1.22 -10.03
N ASN A 100 9.88 -1.70 -8.78
CA ASN A 100 10.68 -2.88 -8.39
C ASN A 100 9.83 -4.11 -8.04
N SER A 101 8.52 -4.06 -8.21
CA SER A 101 7.59 -5.15 -7.91
C SER A 101 6.44 -5.09 -8.91
N GLN A 102 5.66 -6.15 -9.10
CA GLN A 102 4.53 -6.21 -10.07
C GLN A 102 3.34 -5.31 -9.69
N ILE A 103 3.64 -4.14 -9.14
CA ILE A 103 2.72 -3.11 -8.66
C ILE A 103 2.30 -2.32 -9.89
N GLN A 104 1.00 -2.27 -10.13
CA GLN A 104 0.49 -1.40 -11.16
C GLN A 104 0.45 0.01 -10.55
N ASP A 105 1.19 0.95 -11.16
CA ASP A 105 0.96 2.39 -10.97
C ASP A 105 -0.37 2.73 -11.66
N GLY A 106 -1.46 2.23 -11.08
CA GLY A 106 -2.80 2.55 -11.49
C GLY A 106 -3.10 3.94 -10.97
N ARG A 107 -3.10 4.95 -11.84
CA ARG A 107 -3.88 6.16 -11.62
C ARG A 107 -5.35 5.74 -11.58
N ILE A 108 -5.80 5.26 -10.44
CA ILE A 108 -7.22 5.07 -10.16
C ILE A 108 -7.77 6.50 -10.04
N GLN A 109 -8.57 6.92 -11.04
CA GLN A 109 -9.07 8.30 -11.20
C GLN A 109 -10.25 8.59 -10.27
#